data_AF-A0A6A4GVQ4-F1
#
_entry.id   AF-A0A6A4GVQ4-F1
#
_cell.length_a   1.000
_cell.length_b   1.000
_cell.length_c   1.000
_cell.angle_alpha   90.00
_cell.angle_beta   90.00
_cell.angle_gamma   90.00
#
_symmetry.space_group_name_H-M   'P 1'
#
loop_
_entity.id
_entity.type
_entity.pdbx_description
1 polymer ?
#
loop_
_entity_poly.entity_id
_entity_poly.type
_entity_poly.pdbx_seq_one_letter_code
_entity_poly.pdbx_strand_id
1 'polypeptide(L)'
;LVAYRDENDELKVLSKAVFPKRCNVIWSRHNIPRMTGHCFRIGGTTHYLVQGIPPNVVEMLGCWKLDAFLKYWRDLDSLTSIHLHRHHAQVSYTNHLQDSRAQRHYTPY
;
A
#
# COMPACT_ATOMS: atom_id res chain seq x y z
N LEU A 1 -10.57 -9.82 12.38
CA LEU A 1 -12.02 -9.72 12.05
C LEU A 1 -12.50 -8.34 12.47
N VAL A 2 -13.26 -7.66 11.60
CA VAL A 2 -13.83 -6.34 11.91
C VAL A 2 -15.33 -6.50 12.16
N ALA A 3 -15.87 -5.81 13.17
CA ALA A 3 -17.28 -5.86 13.54
C ALA A 3 -17.84 -4.44 13.67
N TYR A 4 -19.16 -4.32 13.55
CA TYR A 4 -19.90 -3.07 13.74
C TYR A 4 -21.18 -3.35 14.52
N ARG A 5 -21.76 -2.32 15.14
CA ARG A 5 -23.09 -2.39 15.75
C ARG A 5 -24.13 -1.94 14.76
N ASP A 6 -25.20 -2.69 14.63
CA ASP A 6 -26.34 -2.31 13.79
C ASP A 6 -27.31 -1.38 14.53
N GLU A 7 -28.43 -1.07 13.87
CA GLU A 7 -29.46 -0.15 14.41
C GLU A 7 -30.15 -0.67 15.67
N ASN A 8 -30.02 -1.97 15.96
CA ASN A 8 -30.56 -2.61 17.17
C ASN A 8 -29.48 -2.80 18.25
N ASP A 9 -28.32 -2.16 18.12
CA ASP A 9 -27.14 -2.32 18.97
C ASP A 9 -26.48 -3.72 18.93
N GLU A 10 -26.87 -4.56 17.96
CA GLU A 10 -26.35 -5.93 17.84
C GLU A 10 -24.98 -5.94 17.15
N LEU A 11 -24.04 -6.74 17.69
CA LEU A 11 -22.72 -6.91 17.08
C LEU A 11 -22.81 -7.78 15.82
N LYS A 12 -22.47 -7.20 14.67
CA LYS A 12 -22.43 -7.87 13.37
C LYS A 12 -21.02 -7.91 12.82
N VAL A 13 -20.67 -9.04 12.20
CA VAL A 13 -19.40 -9.17 11.47
C VAL A 13 -19.48 -8.37 10.18
N LEU A 14 -18.46 -7.54 9.93
CA LEU A 14 -18.31 -6.85 8.66
C LEU A 14 -17.79 -7.82 7.62
N SER A 15 -18.70 -8.41 6.84
CA SER A 15 -18.35 -9.36 5.79
C SER A 15 -17.95 -8.67 4.48
N LYS A 16 -17.28 -9.41 3.61
CA LYS A 16 -16.93 -8.97 2.25
C LYS A 16 -18.15 -8.58 1.40
N ALA A 17 -19.34 -9.09 1.72
CA ALA A 17 -20.57 -8.73 1.03
C ALA A 17 -21.20 -7.45 1.61
N VAL A 18 -21.18 -7.30 2.94
CA VAL A 18 -21.80 -6.16 3.64
C VAL A 18 -21.03 -4.86 3.39
N PHE A 19 -19.70 -4.92 3.46
CA PHE A 19 -18.86 -3.72 3.34
C PHE A 19 -19.07 -2.96 2.02
N PRO A 20 -18.88 -3.57 0.82
CA PRO A 20 -19.09 -2.87 -0.43
C PRO A 20 -20.54 -2.47 -0.65
N LYS A 21 -21.50 -3.23 -0.13
CA LYS A 21 -22.92 -2.89 -0.21
C LYS A 21 -23.19 -1.57 0.52
N ARG A 22 -22.68 -1.42 1.74
CA ARG A 22 -22.84 -0.17 2.51
C ARG A 22 -22.14 1.00 1.85
N CYS A 23 -20.90 0.85 1.40
CA CYS A 23 -20.16 1.91 0.71
C CYS A 23 -20.89 2.37 -0.57
N ASN A 24 -21.36 1.44 -1.40
CA ASN A 24 -22.06 1.78 -2.63
C ASN A 24 -23.40 2.50 -2.41
N VAL A 25 -24.10 2.24 -1.30
CA VAL A 25 -25.30 3.01 -0.92
C VAL A 25 -24.96 4.45 -0.58
N ILE A 26 -23.81 4.69 0.05
CA ILE A 26 -23.36 6.05 0.38
C ILE A 26 -22.91 6.75 -0.90
N TRP A 27 -22.05 6.11 -1.68
CA TRP A 27 -21.49 6.65 -2.92
C TRP A 27 -22.55 6.99 -3.97
N SER A 28 -23.60 6.18 -4.10
CA SER A 28 -24.68 6.47 -5.05
C SER A 28 -25.40 7.79 -4.74
N ARG A 29 -25.52 8.16 -3.46
CA ARG A 29 -26.11 9.44 -3.03
C ARG A 29 -25.24 10.65 -3.43
N HIS A 30 -23.96 10.41 -3.70
CA HIS A 30 -23.00 11.42 -4.13
C HIS A 30 -22.66 11.31 -5.63
N ASN A 31 -23.44 10.58 -6.43
CA ASN A 31 -23.19 10.33 -7.85
C ASN A 31 -21.81 9.69 -8.14
N ILE A 32 -21.24 8.98 -7.16
CA ILE A 32 -19.99 8.24 -7.34
C ILE A 32 -20.33 6.86 -7.95
N PRO A 33 -19.62 6.43 -9.02
CA PRO A 33 -19.87 5.13 -9.65
C PRO A 33 -19.73 3.95 -8.68
N ARG A 34 -20.45 2.87 -8.98
CA ARG A 34 -20.39 1.64 -8.19
C ARG A 34 -18.96 1.07 -8.17
N MET A 35 -18.40 0.88 -6.98
CA MET A 35 -17.12 0.20 -6.81
C MET A 35 -17.33 -1.25 -6.41
N THR A 36 -16.53 -2.13 -7.01
CA THR A 36 -16.53 -3.57 -6.70
C THR A 36 -15.36 -3.92 -5.80
N GLY A 37 -15.36 -5.13 -5.22
CA GLY A 37 -14.19 -5.64 -4.50
C GLY A 37 -12.89 -5.61 -5.31
N HIS A 38 -12.99 -5.70 -6.65
CA HIS A 38 -11.84 -5.56 -7.54
C HIS A 38 -11.22 -4.16 -7.47
N CYS A 39 -12.03 -3.10 -7.45
CA CYS A 39 -11.57 -1.71 -7.34
C CYS A 39 -10.71 -1.49 -6.09
N PHE A 40 -11.08 -2.10 -4.95
CA PHE A 40 -10.29 -2.02 -3.72
C PHE A 40 -8.95 -2.75 -3.83
N ARG A 41 -8.89 -3.89 -4.54
CA ARG A 41 -7.60 -4.58 -4.78
C ARG A 41 -6.67 -3.72 -5.62
N ILE A 42 -7.21 -3.05 -6.65
CA ILE A 42 -6.43 -2.11 -7.47
C ILE A 42 -5.94 -0.94 -6.62
N GLY A 43 -6.85 -0.24 -5.94
CA GLY A 43 -6.53 0.91 -5.12
C GLY A 43 -5.57 0.59 -3.97
N GLY A 44 -5.72 -0.58 -3.34
CA GLY A 44 -4.81 -1.08 -2.32
C GLY A 44 -3.40 -1.32 -2.85
N THR A 45 -3.26 -1.93 -4.03
CA THR A 45 -1.96 -2.07 -4.70
C THR A 45 -1.31 -0.72 -4.93
N THR A 46 -2.03 0.23 -5.54
CA THR A 46 -1.51 1.59 -5.78
C THR A 46 -1.11 2.28 -4.47
N HIS A 47 -1.94 2.19 -3.43
CA HIS A 47 -1.66 2.78 -2.13
C HIS A 47 -0.36 2.26 -1.52
N TYR A 48 -0.16 0.94 -1.51
CA TYR A 48 1.07 0.35 -0.97
C TYR A 48 2.31 0.69 -1.81
N LEU A 49 2.17 0.73 -3.14
CA LEU A 49 3.27 1.13 -4.03
C LEU A 49 3.65 2.60 -3.86
N VAL A 50 2.68 3.51 -3.65
CA VAL A 50 2.94 4.92 -3.33
C VAL A 50 3.56 5.07 -1.93
N GLN A 51 3.17 4.21 -0.99
CA GLN A 51 3.90 4.07 0.27
C GLN A 51 5.24 3.33 0.12
N GLY A 52 5.65 3.04 -1.12
CA GLY A 52 6.88 2.37 -1.58
C GLY A 52 7.18 1.07 -0.86
N ILE A 53 6.12 0.35 -0.48
CA ILE A 53 6.24 -1.06 -0.14
C ILE A 53 6.77 -1.79 -1.38
N PRO A 54 7.79 -2.65 -1.24
CA PRO A 54 8.39 -3.33 -2.38
C PRO A 54 7.37 -4.11 -3.22
N PRO A 55 7.48 -4.07 -4.57
CA PRO A 55 6.58 -4.77 -5.48
C PRO A 55 6.28 -6.23 -5.13
N ASN A 56 7.30 -7.02 -4.79
CA ASN A 56 7.16 -8.43 -4.42
C ASN A 56 6.34 -8.63 -3.14
N VAL A 57 6.44 -7.71 -2.17
CA VAL A 57 5.64 -7.75 -0.95
C VAL A 57 4.18 -7.44 -1.25
N VAL A 58 3.90 -6.43 -2.10
CA VAL A 58 2.53 -6.10 -2.51
C VAL A 58 1.90 -7.23 -3.34
N GLU A 59 2.70 -7.90 -4.18
CA GLU A 59 2.27 -9.07 -4.93
C GLU A 59 1.81 -10.21 -4.00
N MET A 60 2.63 -10.53 -2.99
CA MET A 60 2.29 -11.52 -1.96
C MET A 60 1.03 -11.13 -1.17
N LEU A 61 0.92 -9.87 -0.74
CA LEU A 61 -0.24 -9.37 0.01
C LEU A 61 -1.54 -9.46 -0.79
N GLY A 62 -1.45 -9.23 -2.10
CA GLY A 62 -2.60 -9.27 -3.00
C GLY A 62 -2.93 -10.63 -3.59
N CYS A 63 -2.15 -11.67 -3.26
CA CYS A 63 -2.22 -13.02 -3.86
C CYS A 63 -2.31 -12.96 -5.40
N TRP A 64 -1.49 -12.09 -6.01
CA TRP A 64 -1.45 -11.94 -7.46
C TRP A 64 -0.56 -13.01 -8.08
N LYS A 65 -0.86 -13.42 -9.31
CA LYS A 65 0.11 -14.12 -10.15
C LYS A 65 0.93 -13.06 -10.88
N LEU A 66 2.22 -12.91 -10.54
CA LEU A 66 3.27 -12.16 -11.24
C LEU A 66 2.75 -11.12 -12.25
N ASP A 67 2.56 -11.51 -13.51
CA ASP A 67 2.25 -10.57 -14.60
C ASP A 67 0.91 -9.83 -14.43
N ALA A 68 -0.05 -10.41 -13.70
CA ALA A 68 -1.30 -9.74 -13.41
C ALA A 68 -1.09 -8.49 -12.54
N PHE A 69 -0.09 -8.50 -11.65
CA PHE A 69 0.23 -7.40 -10.75
C PHE A 69 0.67 -6.13 -11.50
N LEU A 70 1.49 -6.29 -12.55
CA LEU A 70 2.02 -5.19 -13.36
C LEU A 70 0.90 -4.36 -14.03
N LYS A 71 -0.23 -4.99 -14.36
CA LYS A 71 -1.39 -4.31 -14.97
C LYS A 71 -2.04 -3.26 -14.08
N TYR A 72 -1.76 -3.29 -12.78
CA TYR A 72 -2.34 -2.39 -11.78
C TYR A 72 -1.41 -1.25 -11.37
N TRP A 73 -0.23 -1.14 -11.99
CA TRP A 73 0.64 0.01 -11.81
C TRP A 73 0.01 1.21 -12.53
N ARG A 74 -0.65 2.06 -11.74
CA ARG A 74 -1.18 3.35 -12.17
C ARG A 74 -0.25 4.45 -11.67
N ASP A 75 -0.11 5.51 -12.46
CA ASP A 75 0.74 6.66 -12.13
C ASP A 75 2.24 6.31 -12.00
N LEU A 76 2.83 5.87 -13.12
CA LEU A 76 4.24 5.46 -13.18
C LEU A 76 5.20 6.61 -12.83
N ASP A 77 4.83 7.85 -13.09
CA ASP A 77 5.68 9.02 -12.82
C ASP A 77 5.81 9.28 -11.32
N SER A 78 4.70 9.20 -10.57
CA SER A 78 4.75 9.26 -9.11
C SER A 78 5.51 8.06 -8.52
N LEU A 79 5.27 6.86 -9.06
CA LEU A 79 5.94 5.65 -8.58
C LEU A 79 7.45 5.67 -8.82
N THR A 80 7.90 6.13 -9.99
CA THR A 80 9.33 6.27 -10.31
C THR A 80 9.98 7.32 -9.43
N SER A 81 9.33 8.47 -9.20
CA SER A 81 9.81 9.52 -8.31
C SER A 81 10.01 9.02 -6.87
N ILE A 82 9.04 8.29 -6.33
CA ILE A 82 9.10 7.70 -4.98
C ILE A 82 10.22 6.66 -4.90
N HIS A 83 10.34 5.81 -5.92
CA HIS A 83 11.38 4.78 -5.96
C HIS A 83 12.77 5.41 -5.99
N LEU A 84 12.98 6.40 -6.85
CA LEU A 84 14.25 7.11 -6.99
C LEU A 84 14.63 7.81 -5.69
N HIS A 85 13.68 8.54 -5.07
CA HIS A 85 13.90 9.21 -3.79
C HIS A 85 14.34 8.24 -2.69
N ARG A 86 13.68 7.09 -2.58
CA ARG A 86 14.04 6.06 -1.58
C ARG A 86 15.38 5.43 -1.85
N HIS A 87 15.69 5.13 -3.11
CA HIS A 87 16.99 4.60 -3.49
C HIS A 87 18.11 5.57 -3.07
N HIS A 88 17.95 6.87 -3.36
CA HIS A 88 18.90 7.89 -2.92
C HIS A 88 19.01 7.99 -1.39
N ALA A 89 17.90 7.96 -0.67
CA ALA A 89 17.91 8.00 0.80
C ALA A 89 18.62 6.77 1.40
N GLN A 90 18.37 5.59 0.85
CA GLN A 90 18.99 4.34 1.31
C GLN A 90 20.49 4.32 1.04
N VAL A 91 20.93 4.72 -0.17
CA VAL A 91 22.36 4.85 -0.51
C VAL A 91 23.05 5.87 0.40
N SER A 92 22.41 7.00 0.66
CA SER A 92 22.97 8.03 1.55
C SER A 92 23.14 7.50 2.98
N TYR A 93 22.16 6.76 3.49
CA TYR A 93 22.25 6.13 4.81
C TYR A 93 23.35 5.07 4.88
N THR A 94 23.48 4.21 3.86
CA THR A 94 24.54 3.19 3.83
C THR A 94 25.93 3.81 3.76
N ASN A 95 26.09 4.88 2.97
CA ASN A 95 27.35 5.60 2.87
C ASN A 95 27.72 6.23 4.22
N HIS A 96 26.77 6.89 4.89
CA HIS A 96 26.99 7.42 6.25
C HIS A 96 27.40 6.35 7.26
N LEU A 97 26.77 5.16 7.21
CA LEU A 97 27.16 4.05 8.08
C LEU A 97 28.56 3.52 7.77
N GLN A 98 28.96 3.49 6.50
CA GLN A 98 30.31 3.08 6.08
C GLN A 98 31.36 4.11 6.52
N ASP A 99 31.12 5.40 6.32
CA ASP A 99 32.00 6.47 6.83
C ASP A 99 32.13 6.44 8.36
N SER A 100 31.02 6.25 9.07
CA SER A 100 31.00 6.12 10.54
C SER A 100 31.71 4.87 11.06
N ARG A 101 31.85 3.84 10.22
CA ARG A 101 32.64 2.63 10.52
C ARG A 101 34.11 2.83 10.17
N ALA A 102 34.42 3.49 9.06
CA ALA A 102 35.78 3.84 8.67
C ALA A 102 36.43 4.78 9.69
N GLN A 103 35.70 5.77 10.21
CA GLN A 103 36.17 6.69 11.26
C GLN A 103 36.44 5.99 12.60
N ARG A 104 35.66 4.96 12.95
CA ARG A 104 35.89 4.15 14.18
C ARG A 104 37.13 3.26 14.10
N HIS A 105 37.64 2.97 12.91
CA HIS A 105 38.89 2.24 12.71
C HIS A 105 40.14 3.13 12.76
N TYR A 106 39.98 4.46 12.86
CA TYR A 106 41.08 5.42 12.94
C TYR A 106 41.04 6.16 14.29
N THR A 107 41.22 5.44 15.39
CA THR A 107 41.55 6.04 16.70
C THR A 107 43.05 5.91 16.92
N PRO A 108 43.84 6.99 16.76
CA PRO A 108 45.26 6.96 17.09
C PRO A 108 45.42 6.94 18.61
N TYR A 109 46.21 6.00 19.11
CA TYR A 109 46.76 6.00 20.47
C TYR A 109 47.88 7.04 20.57
#